data_AF-A0A2N0NCL1-F1
#
_entry.id   AF-A0A2N0NCL1-F1
#
_cell.length_a   1.000
_cell.length_b   1.000
_cell.length_c   1.000
_cell.angle_alpha   90.00
_cell.angle_beta   90.00
_cell.angle_gamma   90.00
#
_symmetry.space_group_name_H-M   'P 1'
#
loop_
_entity.id
_entity.type
_entity.pdbx_description
1 polymer ?
#
loop_
_entity_poly.entity_id
_entity_poly.type
_entity_poly.pdbx_seq_one_letter_code
_entity_poly.pdbx_strand_id
1 'polypeptide(L)'
;MKALVIDAETWPDDANANLRCLKRDVGQLMNESTGYEKIMWERIEMELNNINVENLGFDHPICSGVLDIKSEPFINIPEIKIY
;
A
#
# COMPACT_ATOMS: atom_id res chain seq x y z
N MET A 1 -13.21 20.39 10.46
CA MET A 1 -12.57 19.35 9.65
C MET A 1 -12.57 19.84 8.21
N LYS A 2 -11.42 20.14 7.60
CA LYS A 2 -11.40 20.40 6.16
C LYS A 2 -11.52 19.03 5.51
N ALA A 3 -12.65 18.77 4.84
CA ALA A 3 -12.75 17.61 3.97
C ALA A 3 -11.58 17.70 2.99
N LEU A 4 -10.79 16.62 2.88
CA LEU A 4 -9.90 16.46 1.75
C LEU A 4 -10.81 16.58 0.53
N VAL A 5 -10.67 17.66 -0.22
CA VAL A 5 -11.27 17.78 -1.55
C VAL A 5 -10.53 16.74 -2.35
N ILE A 6 -11.09 15.54 -2.42
CA ILE A 6 -10.54 14.49 -3.25
C ILE A 6 -10.89 14.95 -4.65
N ASP A 7 -9.88 15.45 -5.35
CA ASP A 7 -10.01 15.83 -6.73
C ASP A 7 -10.33 14.54 -7.50
N ALA A 8 -11.60 14.40 -7.86
CA ALA A 8 -12.12 13.20 -8.51
C ALA A 8 -11.49 12.98 -9.90
N GLU A 9 -10.71 13.93 -10.40
CA GLU A 9 -9.94 13.79 -11.63
C GLU A 9 -8.55 13.20 -11.39
N THR A 10 -7.94 13.38 -10.20
CA THR A 10 -6.54 12.98 -9.94
C THR A 10 -6.39 11.70 -9.11
N TRP A 11 -7.47 11.11 -8.63
CA TRP A 11 -7.41 9.88 -7.81
C TRP A 11 -6.66 8.71 -8.45
N PRO A 12 -6.64 8.50 -9.79
CA PRO A 12 -5.85 7.40 -10.37
C PRO A 12 -4.35 7.64 -10.21
N ASP A 13 -3.88 8.88 -10.31
CA ASP A 13 -2.47 9.23 -10.14
C ASP A 13 -2.03 9.03 -8.69
N ASP A 14 -2.84 9.52 -7.74
CA ASP A 14 -2.61 9.33 -6.32
C ASP A 14 -2.61 7.83 -5.96
N ALA A 15 -3.59 7.06 -6.44
CA ALA A 15 -3.67 5.62 -6.24
C ALA A 15 -2.44 4.87 -6.81
N ASN A 16 -1.95 5.28 -7.98
CA ASN A 16 -0.74 4.72 -8.57
C ASN A 16 0.53 5.11 -7.79
N ALA A 17 0.57 6.29 -7.17
CA ALA A 17 1.66 6.68 -6.29
C ALA A 17 1.63 5.84 -5.00
N ASN A 18 0.45 5.65 -4.41
CA ASN A 18 0.25 4.82 -3.22
C ASN A 18 0.65 3.36 -3.46
N LEU A 19 0.22 2.77 -4.59
CA LEU A 19 0.59 1.41 -4.98
C LEU A 19 2.11 1.27 -5.15
N ARG A 20 2.79 2.27 -5.71
CA ARG A 20 4.25 2.28 -5.84
C ARG A 20 4.95 2.31 -4.48
N CYS A 21 4.48 3.12 -3.54
CA CYS A 21 5.01 3.14 -2.18
C CYS A 21 4.79 1.81 -1.46
N LEU A 22 3.59 1.24 -1.55
CA LEU A 22 3.27 -0.05 -0.93
C LEU A 22 4.15 -1.19 -1.49
N LYS A 23 4.36 -1.24 -2.81
CA LYS A 23 5.27 -2.21 -3.44
C LYS A 23 6.69 -2.08 -2.92
N ARG A 24 7.19 -0.85 -2.75
CA ARG A 24 8.54 -0.60 -2.21
C ARG A 24 8.66 -1.11 -0.78
N ASP A 25 7.69 -0.78 0.07
CA ASP A 25 7.71 -1.15 1.49
C ASP A 25 7.61 -2.68 1.64
N VAL A 26 6.74 -3.35 0.87
CA VAL A 26 6.64 -4.82 0.82
C VAL A 26 7.95 -5.45 0.33
N GLY A 27 8.58 -4.87 -0.69
CA GLY A 27 9.88 -5.34 -1.19
C GLY A 27 10.99 -5.22 -0.15
N GLN A 28 11.00 -4.16 0.67
CA GLN A 28 11.93 -4.04 1.80
C GLN A 28 11.66 -5.11 2.86
N LEU A 29 10.40 -5.26 3.30
CA LEU A 29 10.02 -6.25 4.30
C LEU A 29 10.36 -7.67 3.83
N MET A 30 10.11 -8.00 2.56
CA MET A 30 10.49 -9.29 1.97
C MET A 30 12.01 -9.56 2.05
N ASN A 31 12.84 -8.54 1.85
CA ASN A 31 14.30 -8.65 1.91
C ASN A 31 14.83 -8.79 3.35
N GLU A 32 14.14 -8.20 4.31
CA GLU A 32 14.47 -8.25 5.74
C GLU A 32 13.90 -9.52 6.43
N SER A 33 12.89 -10.14 5.82
CA SER A 33 12.20 -11.32 6.34
C SER A 33 12.88 -12.64 6.01
N THR A 34 12.64 -13.66 6.84
CA THR A 34 13.07 -15.03 6.58
C THR A 34 11.95 -16.04 6.86
N GLY A 35 12.11 -17.28 6.38
CA GLY A 35 11.15 -18.36 6.64
C GLY A 35 9.74 -18.07 6.13
N TYR A 36 8.74 -18.34 6.97
CA TYR A 36 7.33 -18.21 6.60
C TYR A 36 6.91 -16.76 6.29
N GLU A 37 7.46 -15.80 7.03
CA GLU A 37 7.15 -14.39 6.83
C GLU A 37 7.55 -13.92 5.42
N LYS A 38 8.73 -14.31 4.95
CA LYS A 38 9.16 -14.04 3.58
C LYS A 38 8.17 -14.58 2.54
N ILE A 39 7.66 -15.80 2.73
CA ILE A 39 6.66 -16.41 1.82
C ILE A 39 5.35 -15.59 1.83
N MET A 40 4.96 -15.01 2.96
CA MET A 40 3.79 -14.13 3.01
C MET A 40 4.03 -12.85 2.20
N TRP A 41 5.19 -12.21 2.36
CA TRP A 41 5.53 -11.00 1.59
C TRP A 41 5.65 -11.27 0.09
N GLU A 42 6.22 -12.41 -0.33
CA GLU A 42 6.28 -12.82 -1.75
C GLU A 42 4.87 -12.95 -2.36
N ARG A 43 3.90 -13.50 -1.61
CA ARG A 43 2.50 -13.59 -2.06
C ARG A 43 1.86 -12.21 -2.20
N ILE A 44 2.07 -11.34 -1.22
CA ILE A 44 1.56 -9.96 -1.24
C ILE A 44 2.17 -9.19 -2.41
N GLU A 45 3.47 -9.30 -2.66
CA GLU A 45 4.13 -8.67 -3.81
C GLU A 45 3.49 -9.12 -5.14
N MET A 46 3.24 -10.43 -5.29
CA MET A 46 2.58 -10.98 -6.47
C MET A 46 1.16 -10.43 -6.65
N GLU A 47 0.36 -10.34 -5.59
CA GLU A 47 -0.97 -9.74 -5.63
C GLU A 47 -0.92 -8.26 -6.03
N LEU A 48 0.00 -7.48 -5.43
CA LEU A 48 0.19 -6.06 -5.76
C LEU A 48 0.63 -5.85 -7.22
N ASN A 49 1.39 -6.78 -7.79
CA ASN A 49 1.81 -6.72 -9.19
C ASN A 49 0.67 -6.96 -10.19
N ASN A 50 -0.41 -7.62 -9.77
CA ASN A 50 -1.57 -7.87 -10.61
C ASN A 50 -2.64 -6.76 -10.51
N ILE A 51 -2.43 -5.77 -9.64
CA ILE A 51 -3.37 -4.66 -9.48
C ILE A 51 -3.31 -3.75 -10.70
N ASN A 52 -4.48 -3.57 -11.32
CA ASN A 52 -4.74 -2.46 -12.24
C ASN A 52 -5.65 -1.44 -11.54
N VAL A 53 -5.10 -0.26 -11.23
CA VAL A 53 -5.79 0.82 -10.50
C VAL A 53 -7.09 1.24 -11.21
N GLU A 54 -7.11 1.28 -12.54
CA GLU A 54 -8.29 1.68 -13.32
C GLU A 54 -9.46 0.71 -13.14
N ASN A 55 -9.17 -0.56 -12.82
CA ASN A 55 -10.19 -1.61 -12.64
C ASN A 55 -10.77 -1.65 -11.21
N LEU A 56 -10.12 -1.01 -10.24
CA LEU A 56 -10.50 -1.10 -8.82
C LEU A 56 -11.63 -0.12 -8.43
N GLY A 57 -11.74 1.01 -9.13
CA GLY A 57 -12.68 2.07 -8.77
C GLY A 57 -12.23 2.87 -7.54
N PHE A 58 -12.84 4.04 -7.36
CA PHE A 58 -12.45 5.01 -6.32
C PHE A 58 -12.72 4.52 -4.88
N ASP A 59 -13.73 3.67 -4.70
CA ASP A 59 -14.14 3.10 -3.42
C ASP A 59 -13.17 2.03 -2.88
N HIS A 60 -12.22 1.59 -3.70
CA HIS A 60 -11.21 0.64 -3.27
C HIS A 60 -10.21 1.28 -2.28
N PRO A 61 -9.81 0.60 -1.18
CA PRO A 61 -8.92 1.17 -0.16
C PRO A 61 -7.59 1.75 -0.69
N ILE A 62 -7.01 1.16 -1.73
CA ILE A 62 -5.79 1.64 -2.44
C ILE A 62 -6.03 2.96 -3.19
N CYS A 63 -7.25 3.12 -3.71
CA CYS A 63 -7.68 4.25 -4.51
C CYS A 63 -8.30 5.36 -3.66
N SER A 64 -8.80 4.97 -2.48
CA SER A 64 -9.24 5.87 -1.43
C SER A 64 -8.03 6.48 -0.71
N GLY A 65 -8.17 7.69 -0.18
CA GLY A 65 -7.14 8.34 0.64
C GLY A 65 -6.82 7.64 1.98
N VAL A 66 -7.31 6.40 2.20
CA VAL A 66 -6.94 5.56 3.36
C VAL A 66 -5.48 5.14 3.28
N LEU A 67 -5.00 4.78 2.08
CA LEU A 67 -3.59 4.52 1.82
C LEU A 67 -2.96 5.77 1.20
N ASP A 68 -2.90 6.90 1.93
CA ASP A 68 -2.24 8.12 1.42
C ASP A 68 -0.72 7.94 1.41
N ILE A 69 -0.04 8.27 0.30
CA ILE A 69 1.43 8.37 0.19
C ILE A 69 2.07 9.24 1.28
N LYS A 70 1.31 10.16 1.88
CA LYS A 70 1.75 10.99 3.01
C LYS A 70 1.71 10.25 4.35
N SER A 71 1.13 9.05 4.40
CA SER A 71 1.10 8.20 5.58
C SER A 71 2.49 7.69 5.91
N GLU A 72 2.73 7.39 7.19
CA GLU A 72 4.00 6.81 7.59
C GLU A 72 4.20 5.43 6.93
N PRO A 73 5.40 5.15 6.39
CA PRO A 73 5.74 3.84 5.84
C PRO A 73 5.50 2.70 6.84
N PHE A 74 5.11 1.52 6.33
CA PHE A 74 4.86 0.34 7.18
C PHE A 74 6.09 -0.06 7.99
N ILE A 75 7.29 0.16 7.44
CA ILE A 75 8.57 -0.10 8.10
C ILE A 75 8.79 0.71 9.39
N ASN A 76 8.05 1.79 9.58
CA ASN A 76 8.13 2.63 10.77
C ASN A 76 7.10 2.22 11.84
N ILE A 77 6.16 1.33 11.52
CA ILE A 77 5.20 0.81 12.49
C ILE A 77 5.96 -0.13 13.43
N PRO A 78 5.96 0.12 14.75
CA PRO A 78 6.69 -0.72 15.68
C PRO A 78 6.13 -2.15 15.67
N GLU A 79 7.03 -3.14 15.66
CA GLU A 79 6.65 -4.55 15.74
C GLU A 79 5.77 -4.78 16.98
N ILE A 80 4.51 -5.17 16.76
CA ILE A 80 3.63 -5.58 17.84
C ILE A 80 4.09 -6.96 18.30
N LYS A 81 4.84 -7.01 19.40
CA LYS A 81 5.12 -8.26 20.11
C LYS A 81 3.85 -8.68 20.84
N ILE A 82 3.12 -9.64 20.26
CA ILE A 82 2.01 -10.30 20.94
C ILE A 82 2.64 -11.31 21.91
N TYR A 83 2.53 -11.03 23.21
CA TYR A 83 2.99 -11.90 24.30
C TYR A 83 1.93 -12.92 24.71
#